data_AF-A0A9D7IC64-F1
#
_entry.id   AF-A0A9D7IC64-F1
#
_cell.length_a   1.000
_cell.length_b   1.000
_cell.length_c   1.000
_cell.angle_alpha   90.00
_cell.angle_beta   90.00
_cell.angle_gamma   90.00
#
_symmetry.space_group_name_H-M   'P 1'
#
loop_
_entity.id
_entity.type
_entity.pdbx_description
1 polymer ?
#
loop_
_entity_poly.entity_id
_entity_poly.type
_entity_poly.pdbx_seq_one_letter_code
_entity_poly.pdbx_strand_id
1 'polypeptide(L)'
;MGNTNMIGNLYLDIYVSKIGINNICSAQLAINSQNTCAGQCDGTAVATATGQSPFNYIWSTTPAQFTSTATGLCAGIYTVTTTDALGCTATASVTLTDPSALQVTTSTTCAGTATASANGQVHLIIHGQLLHRKIQIQLQDYVPVHI
;
A
#
# COMPACT_ATOMS: atom_id res chain seq x y z
N MET A 1 -69.38 14.19 24.99
CA MET A 1 -68.44 15.31 24.77
C MET A 1 -67.04 14.72 24.79
N GLY A 2 -66.23 14.92 23.73
CA GLY A 2 -64.79 14.59 23.73
C GLY A 2 -64.37 13.34 22.96
N ASN A 3 -63.96 13.55 21.71
CA ASN A 3 -63.11 12.75 20.83
C ASN A 3 -61.70 12.49 21.46
N THR A 4 -60.73 11.69 20.98
CA THR A 4 -60.37 11.03 19.72
C THR A 4 -59.22 10.06 20.05
N ASN A 5 -59.19 8.90 19.38
CA ASN A 5 -58.03 8.22 18.78
C ASN A 5 -56.66 8.23 19.50
N MET A 6 -56.06 7.05 19.73
CA MET A 6 -54.65 6.71 19.43
C MET A 6 -54.42 5.22 19.77
N ILE A 7 -54.73 4.36 18.79
CA ILE A 7 -54.00 3.10 18.60
C ILE A 7 -52.55 3.51 18.30
N GLY A 8 -51.71 3.57 19.33
CA GLY A 8 -50.36 4.11 19.27
C GLY A 8 -49.33 3.11 19.77
N ASN A 9 -48.73 2.40 18.83
CA ASN A 9 -47.30 2.05 18.87
C ASN A 9 -46.86 0.78 19.62
N LEU A 10 -47.59 -0.32 19.46
CA LEU A 10 -46.96 -1.66 19.42
C LEU A 10 -46.25 -1.92 18.07
N TYR A 11 -45.97 -0.86 17.31
CA TYR A 11 -45.41 -0.92 15.96
C TYR A 11 -43.97 -0.41 15.87
N LEU A 12 -43.38 0.11 16.97
CA LEU A 12 -42.03 0.68 16.94
C LEU A 12 -40.95 -0.36 17.30
N ASP A 13 -41.23 -1.28 18.23
CA ASP A 13 -40.22 -2.24 18.72
C ASP A 13 -39.96 -3.41 17.76
N ILE A 14 -40.77 -3.55 16.69
CA ILE A 14 -40.54 -4.51 15.60
C ILE A 14 -40.03 -3.81 14.33
N TYR A 15 -40.20 -2.48 14.21
CA TYR A 15 -39.76 -1.71 13.04
C TYR A 15 -38.23 -1.63 12.92
N VAL A 16 -37.50 -1.78 14.02
CA VAL A 16 -36.03 -1.81 14.01
C VAL A 16 -35.48 -3.22 13.73
N SER A 17 -36.34 -4.27 13.71
CA SER A 17 -35.93 -5.67 13.51
C SER A 17 -36.38 -6.28 12.18
N LYS A 18 -37.43 -5.76 11.52
CA LYS A 18 -38.01 -6.37 10.28
C LYS A 18 -38.21 -5.46 9.07
N ILE A 19 -37.75 -4.20 9.07
CA ILE A 19 -37.38 -3.56 7.79
C ILE A 19 -36.01 -4.13 7.42
N GLY A 20 -35.87 -4.77 6.26
CA GLY A 20 -34.64 -5.44 5.86
C GLY A 20 -33.42 -4.53 5.69
N ILE A 21 -32.76 -4.15 6.78
CA ILE A 21 -31.47 -3.42 6.77
C ILE A 21 -30.26 -4.31 6.49
N ASN A 22 -30.48 -5.52 5.97
CA ASN A 22 -29.42 -6.45 5.56
C ASN A 22 -28.90 -6.16 4.15
N ASN A 23 -29.10 -4.95 3.60
CA ASN A 23 -28.28 -4.47 2.50
C ASN A 23 -26.98 -3.89 3.07
N ILE A 24 -26.23 -4.73 3.80
CA ILE A 24 -24.91 -4.38 4.31
C ILE A 24 -23.93 -4.77 3.21
N CYS A 25 -23.66 -3.81 2.32
CA CYS A 25 -22.50 -3.93 1.47
C CYS A 25 -21.23 -3.60 2.28
N SER A 26 -20.14 -4.25 1.95
CA SER A 26 -18.83 -3.95 2.53
C SER A 26 -17.79 -3.94 1.41
N ALA A 27 -16.70 -3.20 1.65
CA ALA A 27 -15.52 -3.20 0.80
C ALA A 27 -14.33 -3.57 1.68
N GLN A 28 -13.54 -4.53 1.22
CA GLN A 28 -12.24 -4.85 1.81
C GLN A 28 -11.15 -4.61 0.77
N LEU A 29 -10.00 -4.13 1.23
CA LEU A 29 -8.81 -3.93 0.41
C LEU A 29 -7.66 -4.80 0.88
N ALA A 30 -6.87 -5.27 -0.07
CA ALA A 30 -5.57 -5.87 0.16
C ALA A 30 -4.56 -5.36 -0.86
N ILE A 31 -3.30 -5.20 -0.45
CA ILE A 31 -2.20 -5.00 -1.38
C ILE A 31 -1.88 -6.35 -2.03
N ASN A 32 -1.85 -6.37 -3.36
CA ASN A 32 -1.48 -7.56 -4.12
C ASN A 32 0.02 -7.54 -4.49
N SER A 33 0.58 -6.37 -4.77
CA SER A 33 2.03 -6.17 -4.93
C SER A 33 2.47 -4.78 -4.49
N GLN A 34 3.61 -4.70 -3.79
CA GLN A 34 4.31 -3.44 -3.51
C GLN A 34 5.11 -2.99 -4.74
N ASN A 35 5.62 -1.76 -4.70
CA ASN A 35 6.49 -1.24 -5.74
C ASN A 35 7.82 -2.00 -5.78
N THR A 36 8.40 -2.19 -6.96
CA THR A 36 9.67 -2.92 -7.11
C THR A 36 10.86 -2.15 -6.57
N CYS A 37 10.83 -0.82 -6.67
CA CYS A 37 11.87 0.09 -6.22
C CYS A 37 11.23 1.40 -5.70
N ALA A 38 11.99 2.13 -4.87
CA ALA A 38 11.58 3.46 -4.44
C ALA A 38 11.32 4.38 -5.65
N GLY A 39 10.18 5.07 -5.64
CA GLY A 39 9.74 5.96 -6.71
C GLY A 39 9.21 5.27 -7.97
N GLN A 40 9.12 3.94 -8.00
CA GLN A 40 8.38 3.24 -9.06
C GLN A 40 6.88 3.25 -8.75
N CYS A 41 6.07 3.11 -9.79
CA CYS A 41 4.61 3.07 -9.68
C CYS A 41 4.07 1.80 -10.33
N ASP A 42 4.56 0.65 -9.87
CA ASP A 42 4.20 -0.68 -10.37
C ASP A 42 3.46 -1.54 -9.33
N GLY A 43 3.05 -0.93 -8.22
CA GLY A 43 2.23 -1.55 -7.19
C GLY A 43 0.80 -1.84 -7.65
N THR A 44 0.16 -2.79 -6.98
CA THR A 44 -1.22 -3.19 -7.24
C THR A 44 -2.02 -3.41 -5.96
N ALA A 45 -3.30 -3.02 -5.98
CA ALA A 45 -4.25 -3.23 -4.89
C ALA A 45 -5.52 -3.88 -5.42
N VAL A 46 -6.11 -4.77 -4.61
CA VAL A 46 -7.33 -5.50 -4.96
C VAL A 46 -8.42 -5.15 -3.94
N ALA A 47 -9.60 -4.82 -4.47
CA ALA A 47 -10.83 -4.63 -3.72
C ALA A 47 -11.70 -5.88 -3.83
N THR A 48 -12.25 -6.32 -2.69
CA THR A 48 -13.30 -7.34 -2.61
C THR A 48 -14.54 -6.69 -2.01
N ALA A 49 -15.64 -6.67 -2.77
CA ALA A 49 -16.91 -6.14 -2.33
C ALA A 49 -17.89 -7.25 -1.95
N THR A 50 -18.74 -7.00 -0.96
CA THR A 50 -19.91 -7.82 -0.64
C THR A 50 -21.17 -7.00 -0.87
N GLY A 51 -22.27 -7.64 -1.28
CA GLY A 51 -23.53 -6.97 -1.63
C GLY A 51 -24.18 -7.59 -2.87
N GLN A 52 -25.04 -6.85 -3.55
CA GLN A 52 -25.74 -7.32 -4.75
C GLN A 52 -24.95 -6.98 -6.03
N SER A 53 -24.44 -8.00 -6.72
CA SER A 53 -23.79 -7.85 -8.03
C SER A 53 -24.78 -7.35 -9.11
N PRO A 54 -24.33 -6.57 -10.13
CA PRO A 54 -22.95 -6.10 -10.38
C PRO A 54 -22.45 -5.02 -9.42
N PHE A 55 -21.12 -4.92 -9.29
CA PHE A 55 -20.44 -3.89 -8.51
C PHE A 55 -19.74 -2.87 -9.42
N ASN A 56 -19.87 -1.59 -9.09
CA ASN A 56 -19.08 -0.50 -9.63
C ASN A 56 -17.97 -0.13 -8.66
N TYR A 57 -16.76 0.07 -9.16
CA TYR A 57 -15.60 0.48 -8.38
C TYR A 57 -15.17 1.88 -8.81
N ILE A 58 -14.76 2.71 -7.85
CA ILE A 58 -14.11 4.00 -8.14
C ILE A 58 -12.92 4.12 -7.21
N TRP A 59 -11.73 4.16 -7.79
CA TRP A 59 -10.48 4.35 -7.06
C TRP A 59 -10.07 5.82 -7.04
N SER A 60 -9.46 6.26 -5.94
CA SER A 60 -8.85 7.60 -5.79
C SER A 60 -7.52 7.73 -6.54
N THR A 61 -7.46 7.23 -7.78
CA THR A 61 -6.30 7.33 -8.67
C THR A 61 -6.51 8.45 -9.69
N THR A 62 -5.42 8.89 -10.33
CA THR A 62 -5.48 9.84 -11.45
C THR A 62 -4.75 9.25 -12.65
N PRO A 63 -5.45 8.88 -13.73
CA PRO A 63 -6.91 8.88 -13.91
C PRO A 63 -7.61 7.87 -12.98
N ALA A 64 -8.91 8.06 -12.76
CA ALA A 64 -9.73 7.14 -11.96
C ALA A 64 -9.77 5.75 -12.63
N GLN A 65 -9.62 4.70 -11.82
CA GLN A 65 -9.77 3.31 -12.24
C GLN A 65 -11.10 2.75 -11.75
N PHE A 66 -11.69 1.82 -12.52
CA PHE A 66 -13.06 1.32 -12.28
C PHE A 66 -13.17 -0.22 -12.19
N THR A 67 -12.03 -0.90 -12.11
CA THR A 67 -11.93 -2.36 -11.95
C THR A 67 -11.77 -2.76 -10.48
N SER A 68 -12.01 -4.03 -10.16
CA SER A 68 -11.76 -4.56 -8.81
C SER A 68 -10.29 -4.51 -8.41
N THR A 69 -9.38 -4.48 -9.39
CA THR A 69 -7.94 -4.31 -9.17
C THR A 69 -7.52 -2.95 -9.67
N ALA A 70 -6.79 -2.19 -8.85
CA ALA A 70 -6.08 -1.00 -9.28
C ALA A 70 -4.59 -1.32 -9.48
N THR A 71 -4.02 -0.80 -10.57
CA THR A 71 -2.63 -1.05 -10.97
C THR A 71 -1.91 0.27 -11.25
N GLY A 72 -0.58 0.20 -11.39
CA GLY A 72 0.22 1.38 -11.67
C GLY A 72 0.30 2.35 -10.49
N LEU A 73 0.24 1.82 -9.26
CA LEU A 73 0.16 2.60 -8.04
C LEU A 73 1.56 2.95 -7.54
N CYS A 74 1.78 4.22 -7.21
CA CYS A 74 2.98 4.69 -6.50
C CYS A 74 2.80 4.50 -4.99
N ALA A 75 3.82 4.75 -4.19
CA ALA A 75 3.64 4.85 -2.74
C ALA A 75 2.64 5.96 -2.39
N GLY A 76 1.66 5.64 -1.54
CA GLY A 76 0.55 6.53 -1.24
C GLY A 76 -0.63 5.82 -0.58
N ILE A 77 -1.67 6.60 -0.28
CA ILE A 77 -2.93 6.08 0.26
C ILE A 77 -3.96 6.03 -0.87
N TYR A 78 -4.59 4.88 -1.02
CA TYR A 78 -5.62 4.65 -2.03
C TYR A 78 -6.93 4.26 -1.36
N THR A 79 -8.01 4.93 -1.76
CA THR A 79 -9.36 4.61 -1.34
C THR A 79 -10.14 4.06 -2.52
N VAL A 80 -10.93 3.01 -2.27
CA VAL A 80 -11.92 2.51 -3.22
C VAL A 80 -13.31 2.75 -2.67
N THR A 81 -14.20 3.24 -3.53
CA THR A 81 -15.64 3.27 -3.28
C THR A 81 -16.29 2.21 -4.15
N THR A 82 -17.01 1.27 -3.54
CA THR A 82 -17.75 0.23 -4.25
C THR A 82 -19.24 0.50 -4.13
N THR A 83 -19.96 0.46 -5.25
CA THR A 83 -21.43 0.57 -5.26
C THR A 83 -22.01 -0.70 -5.84
N ASP A 84 -22.96 -1.31 -5.15
CA ASP A 84 -23.65 -2.51 -5.61
C ASP A 84 -24.89 -2.15 -6.47
N ALA A 85 -25.56 -3.17 -7.03
CA ALA A 85 -26.72 -2.98 -7.92
C ALA A 85 -27.98 -2.46 -7.21
N LEU A 86 -28.02 -2.53 -5.88
CA LEU A 86 -29.10 -1.96 -5.05
C LEU A 86 -28.75 -0.55 -4.56
N GLY A 87 -27.62 0.00 -4.99
CA GLY A 87 -27.18 1.36 -4.64
C GLY A 87 -26.52 1.45 -3.26
N CYS A 88 -26.19 0.33 -2.62
CA CYS A 88 -25.41 0.35 -1.39
C CYS A 88 -23.97 0.74 -1.70
N THR A 89 -23.40 1.68 -0.92
CA THR A 89 -22.03 2.15 -1.06
C THR A 89 -21.17 1.72 0.13
N ALA A 90 -19.97 1.22 -0.16
CA ALA A 90 -18.97 0.92 0.83
C ALA A 90 -17.63 1.53 0.42
N THR A 91 -16.83 1.90 1.42
CA THR A 91 -15.50 2.50 1.22
C THR A 91 -14.45 1.75 2.00
N ALA A 92 -13.26 1.65 1.44
CA ALA A 92 -12.09 1.12 2.11
C ALA A 92 -10.84 1.89 1.69
N SER A 93 -9.82 1.91 2.56
CA SER A 93 -8.53 2.54 2.29
C SER A 93 -7.37 1.58 2.51
N VAL A 94 -6.32 1.71 1.72
CA VAL A 94 -5.07 0.97 1.89
C VAL A 94 -3.87 1.89 1.65
N THR A 95 -2.79 1.66 2.39
CA THR A 95 -1.52 2.36 2.22
C THR A 95 -0.54 1.45 1.48
N LEU A 96 -0.01 1.94 0.37
CA LEU A 96 1.08 1.30 -0.37
C LEU A 96 2.39 2.03 -0.04
N THR A 97 3.43 1.28 0.31
CA THR A 97 4.71 1.85 0.74
C THR A 97 5.82 1.35 -0.17
N ASP A 98 6.76 2.21 -0.51
CA ASP A 98 7.96 1.79 -1.22
C ASP A 98 8.80 0.83 -0.36
N PRO A 99 9.55 -0.09 -1.00
CA PRO A 99 10.54 -0.89 -0.29
C PRO A 99 11.63 0.01 0.31
N SER A 100 12.19 -0.42 1.45
CA SER A 100 13.30 0.29 2.09
C SER A 100 14.45 0.51 1.10
N ALA A 101 14.86 1.77 0.95
CA ALA A 101 15.98 2.11 0.07
C ALA A 101 17.26 1.38 0.51
N LEU A 102 18.03 0.91 -0.47
CA LEU A 102 19.37 0.38 -0.22
C LEU A 102 20.29 1.52 0.19
N GLN A 103 20.85 1.44 1.38
CA GLN A 103 21.89 2.36 1.82
C GLN A 103 23.25 1.68 1.74
N VAL A 104 24.16 2.30 1.00
CA VAL A 104 25.57 1.89 0.93
C VAL A 104 26.37 2.88 1.76
N THR A 105 26.99 2.40 2.84
CA THR A 105 27.94 3.19 3.62
C THR A 105 29.35 2.71 3.34
N THR A 106 30.21 3.62 2.88
CA THR A 106 31.64 3.41 2.73
C THR A 106 32.36 3.98 3.95
N SER A 107 33.24 3.21 4.56
CA SER A 107 34.21 3.74 5.52
C SER A 107 35.61 3.35 5.07
N THR A 108 36.48 4.35 4.96
CA THR A 108 37.89 4.15 4.63
C THR A 108 38.71 4.39 5.88
N THR A 109 39.45 3.38 6.31
CA THR A 109 40.38 3.50 7.43
C THR A 109 41.81 3.59 6.86
N CYS A 110 42.40 4.78 6.86
CA CYS A 110 43.82 4.94 6.53
C CYS A 110 44.66 4.57 7.76
N ALA A 111 45.38 3.45 7.72
CA ALA A 111 46.48 3.19 8.64
C ALA A 111 47.73 3.86 8.05
N GLY A 112 47.98 5.12 8.42
CA GLY A 112 49.20 5.84 8.05
C GLY A 112 49.96 6.28 9.29
N THR A 113 50.95 5.50 9.73
CA THR A 113 52.10 6.08 10.42
C THR A 113 53.06 6.58 9.36
N ALA A 114 53.53 7.82 9.50
CA ALA A 114 54.49 8.41 8.57
C ALA A 114 55.68 7.47 8.33
N THR A 115 56.07 7.33 7.07
CA THR A 115 57.08 6.42 6.46
C THR A 115 56.58 5.04 6.02
N ALA A 116 56.27 4.95 4.70
CA ALA A 116 56.06 3.77 3.84
C ALA A 116 54.80 2.90 4.02
N SER A 117 53.94 2.97 2.98
CA SER A 117 52.74 2.17 2.67
C SER A 117 51.47 2.51 3.46
N ALA A 118 50.59 3.30 2.82
CA ALA A 118 49.19 3.44 3.23
C ALA A 118 48.37 2.27 2.65
N ASN A 119 48.41 1.10 3.27
CA ASN A 119 47.50 -0.01 2.95
C ASN A 119 46.18 0.19 3.72
N GLY A 120 45.38 1.15 3.25
CA GLY A 120 44.03 1.38 3.76
C GLY A 120 43.08 0.23 3.38
N GLN A 121 42.12 -0.06 4.25
CA GLN A 121 41.01 -0.96 3.93
C GLN A 121 39.74 -0.15 3.68
N VAL A 122 38.97 -0.53 2.65
CA VAL A 122 37.61 -0.02 2.41
C VAL A 122 36.63 -1.05 2.96
N HIS A 123 35.87 -0.66 3.97
CA HIS A 123 34.80 -1.48 4.52
C HIS A 123 33.46 -0.99 3.95
N LEU A 124 32.69 -1.90 3.36
CA LEU A 124 31.40 -1.62 2.74
C LEU A 124 30.30 -2.34 3.51
N ILE A 125 29.39 -1.60 4.12
CA ILE A 125 28.20 -2.15 4.78
C ILE A 125 26.99 -1.74 3.95
N ILE A 126 26.19 -2.72 3.54
CA ILE A 126 24.92 -2.51 2.83
C ILE A 126 23.78 -2.74 3.82
N HIS A 127 22.96 -1.73 4.04
CA HIS A 127 21.75 -1.83 4.85
C HIS A 127 20.51 -1.85 3.93
N GLY A 128 19.64 -2.86 4.05
CA GLY A 128 18.38 -3.00 3.28
C GLY A 128 18.07 -4.46 2.87
N GLN A 129 16.84 -4.72 2.40
CA GLN A 129 16.42 -6.01 1.87
C GLN A 129 16.18 -5.92 0.35
N LEU A 130 16.81 -6.79 -0.43
CA LEU A 130 16.57 -6.93 -1.88
C LEU A 130 15.68 -8.15 -2.14
N LEU A 131 14.44 -7.90 -2.55
CA LEU A 131 13.50 -8.92 -3.02
C LEU A 131 13.87 -9.40 -4.45
N HIS A 132 15.06 -10.00 -4.64
CA HIS A 132 15.43 -10.89 -5.78
C HIS A 132 16.54 -10.49 -6.77
N ARG A 133 17.55 -9.65 -6.46
CA ARG A 133 18.72 -9.53 -7.37
C ARG A 133 20.08 -9.53 -6.67
N LYS A 134 21.01 -10.29 -7.28
CA LYS A 134 22.42 -10.44 -6.87
C LYS A 134 23.11 -9.08 -6.91
N ILE A 135 23.70 -8.66 -5.78
CA ILE A 135 24.59 -7.50 -5.73
C ILE A 135 25.90 -7.91 -6.39
N GLN A 136 26.34 -7.16 -7.40
CA GLN A 136 27.68 -7.30 -7.98
C GLN A 136 28.55 -6.18 -7.40
N ILE A 137 29.52 -6.56 -6.57
CA ILE A 137 30.53 -5.64 -6.03
C ILE A 137 31.72 -5.71 -6.99
N GLN A 138 32.04 -4.62 -7.67
CA GLN A 138 33.29 -4.49 -8.42
C GLN A 138 34.26 -3.70 -7.53
N LEU A 139 35.30 -4.37 -7.04
CA LEU A 139 36.46 -3.68 -6.46
C LEU A 139 37.31 -3.23 -7.65
N GLN A 140 37.50 -1.92 -7.80
CA GLN A 140 38.46 -1.42 -8.79
C GLN A 140 39.82 -1.38 -8.11
N ASP A 141 40.73 -2.24 -8.57
CA ASP A 141 42.03 -2.44 -7.95
C ASP A 141 42.80 -1.12 -7.79
N TYR A 142 43.34 -0.93 -6.59
CA TYR A 142 44.26 0.16 -6.28
C TYR A 142 45.58 -0.10 -7.01
N VAL A 143 45.92 0.74 -8.01
CA VAL A 143 47.22 0.70 -8.68
C VAL A 143 48.21 1.53 -7.86
N PRO A 144 49.22 0.93 -7.20
CA PRO A 144 50.23 1.71 -6.51
C PRO A 144 51.08 2.49 -7.53
N VAL A 145 51.17 3.81 -7.35
CA VAL A 145 52.17 4.63 -8.05
C VAL A 145 53.54 4.26 -7.46
N HIS A 146 54.38 3.61 -8.26
CA HIS A 146 55.80 3.49 -7.96
C HIS A 146 56.47 4.84 -8.26
N ILE A 147 56.88 5.53 -7.20
CA ILE A 147 57.87 6.61 -7.24
C ILE A 147 59.28 6.03 -7.10
#